data_AF-A0AAJ7IZF9-F1
#
_entry.id   AF-A0AAJ7IZF9-F1
#
_cell.length_a   1.000
_cell.length_b   1.000
_cell.length_c   1.000
_cell.angle_alpha   90.00
_cell.angle_beta   90.00
_cell.angle_gamma   90.00
#
_symmetry.space_group_name_H-M   'P 1'
#
loop_
_entity.id
_entity.type
_entity.pdbx_description
1 polymer ?
#
loop_
_entity_poly.entity_id
_entity_poly.type
_entity_poly.pdbx_seq_one_letter_code
_entity_poly.pdbx_strand_id
1 'polypeptide(L)'
;MDSEDADGKNSNGTLNSSSDNSLTLHPEKAIFEDKNPIPTEKSDLFNHPIEELKARLKQIKEENIPELDEEHTQQIKKKFKDYETLKKEFKAMEINITTDSELIGNYFQKFQAHKNGVTMGTLTNADREEILDILYNLEYLLHHIDNAIVFTDMQGMTKIISPCLNGTNNEIKAEALRLLGAAVQSNPKVQLKALENDFVQKLLHILSTNSKIEVKSRCLFALSALIRQFPAAQKAWIDHGGVEIFGKILVDDQMQIQIKIMKLINDLIVERQFLQEVADPKEQQLKEKSYAAADIKTKLLTYEYCDHVSNLMIASFKDELNDPQNYEFLETISDSMITIAPICIDRFREKKDTLLPIIQHLLSSYENLNVLIDKLKTTEELRDEL
;
A
#
# COMPACT_ATOMS: atom_id res chain seq x y z
N MET A 1 16.38 7.48 -62.82
CA MET A 1 17.38 8.33 -62.15
C MET A 1 17.30 8.03 -60.65
N ASP A 2 17.43 6.75 -60.29
CA ASP A 2 18.63 5.87 -60.32
C ASP A 2 19.33 6.04 -58.96
N SER A 3 19.12 5.08 -58.05
CA SER A 3 20.05 3.97 -57.69
C SER A 3 21.05 4.44 -56.63
N GLU A 4 21.41 3.73 -55.56
CA GLU A 4 21.41 2.29 -55.27
C GLU A 4 21.77 2.10 -53.77
N ASP A 5 21.58 0.87 -53.30
CA ASP A 5 21.67 0.32 -51.93
C ASP A 5 23.03 0.43 -51.21
N ALA A 6 22.99 0.33 -49.87
CA ALA A 6 23.94 -0.49 -49.11
C ALA A 6 23.42 -0.86 -47.71
N ASP A 7 23.16 -2.16 -47.54
CA ASP A 7 22.94 -2.89 -46.30
C ASP A 7 24.16 -2.84 -45.35
N GLY A 8 23.91 -2.90 -44.04
CA GLY A 8 24.96 -2.99 -43.02
C GLY A 8 24.44 -3.34 -41.63
N LYS A 9 24.21 -4.64 -41.39
CA LYS A 9 24.02 -5.22 -40.04
C LYS A 9 25.29 -5.01 -39.19
N ASN A 10 25.11 -4.58 -37.94
CA ASN A 10 25.90 -5.10 -36.83
C ASN A 10 25.15 -4.95 -35.49
N SER A 11 24.83 -6.11 -34.93
CA SER A 11 24.36 -6.36 -33.56
C SER A 11 25.54 -6.41 -32.60
N ASN A 12 25.44 -5.73 -31.46
CA ASN A 12 26.01 -6.20 -30.19
C ASN A 12 25.36 -5.43 -29.04
N GLY A 13 24.90 -6.19 -28.04
CA GLY A 13 24.03 -5.71 -26.97
C GLY A 13 24.75 -5.05 -25.80
N THR A 14 23.96 -4.46 -24.91
CA THR A 14 24.31 -4.31 -23.50
C THR A 14 23.02 -4.27 -22.68
N LEU A 15 23.07 -4.96 -21.54
CA LEU A 15 21.99 -5.22 -20.61
C LEU A 15 21.43 -3.93 -20.00
N ASN A 16 20.10 -3.78 -19.96
CA ASN A 16 19.41 -2.82 -19.10
C ASN A 16 18.61 -3.58 -18.05
N SER A 17 19.14 -3.64 -16.83
CA SER A 17 18.43 -4.01 -15.62
C SER A 17 17.74 -2.77 -15.03
N SER A 18 16.42 -2.66 -15.18
CA SER A 18 15.60 -1.73 -14.42
C SER A 18 15.13 -2.43 -13.14
N SER A 19 15.79 -2.12 -12.02
CA SER A 19 15.34 -2.51 -10.68
C SER A 19 14.32 -1.50 -10.17
N ASP A 20 13.04 -1.89 -10.17
CA ASP A 20 11.99 -1.23 -9.41
C ASP A 20 12.21 -1.52 -7.91
N ASN A 21 12.73 -0.54 -7.17
CA ASN A 21 12.79 -0.59 -5.72
C ASN A 21 11.56 0.12 -5.13
N SER A 22 10.46 -0.62 -4.97
CA SER A 22 9.34 -0.23 -4.11
C SER A 22 9.62 -0.71 -2.69
N LEU A 23 10.09 0.19 -1.83
CA LEU A 23 10.34 -0.05 -0.40
C LEU A 23 9.01 -0.06 0.38
N THR A 24 8.49 -1.24 0.69
CA THR A 24 7.51 -1.44 1.77
C THR A 24 8.23 -1.78 3.07
N LEU A 25 8.18 -0.90 4.06
CA LEU A 25 8.57 -1.16 5.44
C LEU A 25 7.36 -1.67 6.23
N HIS A 26 7.49 -2.86 6.82
CA HIS A 26 6.64 -3.36 7.91
C HIS A 26 7.54 -3.66 9.12
N PRO A 27 7.18 -3.25 10.35
CA PRO A 27 7.88 -3.68 11.55
C PRO A 27 7.22 -4.92 12.20
N GLU A 28 8.11 -5.78 12.72
CA GLU A 28 7.94 -6.73 13.84
C GLU A 28 7.36 -8.14 13.59
N LYS A 29 8.25 -9.07 13.19
CA LYS A 29 8.77 -10.20 14.00
C LYS A 29 9.46 -11.23 13.08
N ALA A 30 10.73 -11.00 12.79
CA ALA A 30 11.57 -12.01 12.15
C ALA A 30 12.19 -12.91 13.24
N ILE A 31 11.67 -14.13 13.35
CA ILE A 31 12.37 -15.22 14.04
C ILE A 31 13.46 -15.69 13.07
N PHE A 32 14.71 -15.66 13.54
CA PHE A 32 15.86 -16.20 12.84
C PHE A 32 15.76 -17.72 12.76
N GLU A 33 15.75 -18.27 11.54
CA GLU A 33 16.14 -19.67 11.31
C GLU A 33 17.37 -19.71 10.39
N ASP A 34 18.34 -20.53 10.80
CA ASP A 34 19.69 -20.63 10.28
C ASP A 34 19.76 -21.01 8.78
N LYS A 35 20.62 -20.29 8.06
CA LYS A 35 20.98 -20.60 6.67
C LYS A 35 21.96 -21.77 6.63
N ASN A 36 21.58 -22.87 5.99
CA ASN A 36 22.51 -23.73 5.25
C ASN A 36 22.19 -23.63 3.75
N PRO A 37 23.18 -23.39 2.87
CA PRO A 37 22.95 -23.20 1.44
C PRO A 37 22.73 -24.56 0.75
N ILE A 38 21.59 -24.70 0.06
CA ILE A 38 21.35 -25.81 -0.89
C ILE A 38 22.01 -25.43 -2.23
N PRO A 39 22.84 -26.30 -2.84
CA PRO A 39 23.43 -26.03 -4.15
C PRO A 39 22.36 -25.96 -5.24
N THR A 40 22.36 -24.87 -6.00
CA THR A 40 21.64 -24.76 -7.28
C THR A 40 22.32 -25.62 -8.35
N GLU A 41 21.82 -26.83 -8.56
CA GLU A 41 21.98 -27.50 -9.85
C GLU A 41 20.78 -27.14 -10.74
N LYS A 42 21.03 -26.32 -11.76
CA LYS A 42 20.09 -26.14 -12.87
C LYS A 42 20.07 -27.43 -13.66
N SER A 43 18.94 -28.14 -13.66
CA SER A 43 18.72 -29.27 -14.57
C SER A 43 18.27 -28.73 -15.94
N ASP A 44 19.17 -28.80 -16.92
CA ASP A 44 18.91 -28.49 -18.33
C ASP A 44 18.00 -29.57 -18.98
N LEU A 45 16.76 -29.71 -18.51
CA LEU A 45 15.85 -30.75 -19.00
C LEU A 45 14.89 -30.30 -20.12
N PHE A 46 14.90 -29.03 -20.52
CA PHE A 46 13.95 -28.51 -21.50
C PHE A 46 14.58 -27.59 -22.57
N ASN A 47 15.56 -28.11 -23.30
CA ASN A 47 16.16 -27.40 -24.45
C ASN A 47 15.93 -28.06 -25.82
N HIS A 48 14.94 -28.94 -25.96
CA HIS A 48 14.59 -29.51 -27.27
C HIS A 48 13.25 -28.96 -27.79
N PRO A 49 13.21 -28.33 -28.98
CA PRO A 49 11.98 -27.87 -29.61
C PRO A 49 10.97 -29.02 -29.77
N ILE A 50 9.69 -28.75 -29.48
CA ILE A 50 8.58 -29.73 -29.53
C ILE A 50 8.49 -30.43 -30.91
N GLU A 51 8.94 -29.77 -31.97
CA GLU A 51 8.98 -30.31 -33.33
C GLU A 51 10.04 -31.39 -33.50
N GLU A 52 11.19 -31.28 -32.82
CA GLU A 52 12.25 -32.29 -32.81
C GLU A 52 11.79 -33.57 -32.06
N LEU A 53 11.08 -33.40 -30.94
CA LEU A 53 10.46 -34.50 -30.18
C LEU A 53 9.36 -35.20 -30.99
N LYS A 54 8.54 -34.45 -31.74
CA LYS A 54 7.52 -35.02 -32.64
C LYS A 54 8.14 -35.76 -33.83
N ALA A 55 9.27 -35.29 -34.36
CA ALA A 55 10.00 -35.98 -35.42
C ALA A 55 10.62 -37.31 -34.93
N ARG A 56 11.24 -37.31 -33.73
CA ARG A 56 11.78 -38.52 -33.11
C ARG A 56 10.68 -39.54 -32.76
N LEU A 57 9.52 -39.10 -32.29
CA LEU A 57 8.35 -39.97 -32.06
C LEU A 57 7.77 -40.59 -33.33
N LYS A 58 7.91 -39.91 -34.49
CA LYS A 58 7.52 -40.48 -35.79
C LYS A 58 8.52 -41.53 -36.27
N GLN A 59 9.81 -41.34 -36.05
CA GLN A 59 10.85 -42.33 -36.40
C GLN A 59 10.75 -43.61 -35.56
N ILE A 60 10.32 -43.52 -34.31
CA ILE A 60 10.12 -44.70 -33.42
C ILE A 60 8.94 -45.59 -33.87
N LYS A 61 8.03 -45.10 -34.73
CA LYS A 61 6.87 -45.90 -35.18
C LYS A 61 7.16 -46.86 -36.33
N GLU A 62 8.32 -46.77 -36.99
CA GLU A 62 8.65 -47.59 -38.18
C GLU A 62 9.76 -48.63 -37.97
N GLU A 63 10.41 -48.69 -36.80
CA GLU A 63 11.35 -49.77 -36.47
C GLU A 63 10.71 -50.77 -35.50
N ASN A 64 10.78 -52.05 -35.84
CA ASN A 64 10.30 -53.18 -35.04
C ASN A 64 10.74 -53.02 -33.57
N ILE A 65 9.77 -52.82 -32.68
CA ILE A 65 9.98 -52.79 -31.23
C ILE A 65 10.51 -54.17 -30.82
N PRO A 66 11.75 -54.29 -30.30
CA PRO A 66 12.20 -55.55 -29.71
C PRO A 66 11.32 -55.86 -28.50
N GLU A 67 10.87 -57.11 -28.36
CA GLU A 67 10.19 -57.56 -27.13
C GLU A 67 11.01 -57.13 -25.91
N LEU A 68 10.41 -56.27 -25.09
CA LEU A 68 11.03 -55.73 -23.88
C LEU A 68 11.19 -56.85 -22.86
N ASP A 69 12.43 -57.09 -22.46
CA ASP A 69 12.81 -58.03 -21.42
C ASP A 69 11.98 -57.79 -20.14
N GLU A 70 11.33 -58.84 -19.63
CA GLU A 70 10.41 -58.73 -18.48
C GLU A 70 11.11 -58.14 -17.25
N GLU A 71 12.42 -58.35 -17.13
CA GLU A 71 13.23 -57.86 -16.03
C GLU A 71 13.41 -56.33 -16.05
N HIS A 72 13.59 -55.74 -17.23
CA HIS A 72 13.72 -54.28 -17.40
C HIS A 72 12.38 -53.58 -17.12
N THR A 73 11.27 -54.19 -17.54
CA THR A 73 9.92 -53.68 -17.31
C THR A 73 9.56 -53.70 -15.81
N GLN A 74 9.99 -54.73 -15.08
CA GLN A 74 9.81 -54.81 -13.63
C GLN A 74 10.68 -53.80 -12.86
N GLN A 75 11.89 -53.51 -13.32
CA GLN A 75 12.74 -52.48 -12.69
C GLN A 75 12.19 -51.06 -12.89
N ILE A 76 11.61 -50.75 -14.05
CA ILE A 76 10.97 -49.45 -14.31
C ILE A 76 9.71 -49.28 -13.44
N LYS A 77 8.88 -50.32 -13.30
CA LYS A 77 7.71 -50.31 -12.40
C LYS A 77 8.07 -50.18 -10.92
N LYS A 78 9.27 -50.60 -10.50
CA LYS A 78 9.77 -50.38 -9.14
C LYS A 78 10.29 -48.95 -8.90
N LYS A 79 10.75 -48.26 -9.95
CA LYS A 79 11.32 -46.90 -9.85
C LYS A 79 10.30 -45.80 -10.06
N PHE A 80 9.23 -46.05 -10.80
CA PHE A 80 8.19 -45.06 -11.10
C PHE A 80 6.83 -45.55 -10.63
N LYS A 81 6.09 -44.68 -9.94
CA LYS A 81 4.70 -44.94 -9.57
C LYS A 81 3.88 -45.15 -10.85
N ASP A 82 2.94 -46.08 -10.80
CA ASP A 82 2.05 -46.37 -11.93
C ASP A 82 1.10 -45.19 -12.22
N TYR A 83 0.78 -44.95 -13.48
CA TYR A 83 -0.04 -43.81 -13.93
C TYR A 83 -1.41 -43.76 -13.23
N GLU A 84 -2.05 -44.91 -13.00
CA GLU A 84 -3.32 -44.96 -12.30
C GLU A 84 -3.16 -44.63 -10.81
N THR A 85 -2.02 -45.00 -10.22
CA THR A 85 -1.69 -44.64 -8.83
C THR A 85 -1.41 -43.14 -8.73
N LEU A 86 -0.65 -42.55 -9.65
CA LEU A 86 -0.44 -41.10 -9.72
C LEU A 86 -1.74 -40.34 -9.95
N LYS A 87 -2.63 -40.82 -10.81
CA LYS A 87 -3.94 -40.21 -11.06
C LYS A 87 -4.86 -40.28 -9.84
N LYS A 88 -4.78 -41.37 -9.08
CA LYS A 88 -5.51 -41.55 -7.83
C LYS A 88 -4.93 -40.72 -6.69
N GLU A 89 -3.61 -40.62 -6.61
CA GLU A 89 -2.91 -39.70 -5.69
C GLU A 89 -3.22 -38.25 -6.05
N PHE A 90 -3.22 -37.87 -7.33
CA PHE A 90 -3.58 -36.52 -7.80
C PHE A 90 -5.04 -36.18 -7.50
N LYS A 91 -5.97 -37.11 -7.69
CA LYS A 91 -7.37 -36.96 -7.25
C LYS A 91 -7.54 -36.95 -5.73
N ALA A 92 -6.72 -37.69 -4.99
CA ALA A 92 -6.72 -37.64 -3.52
C ALA A 92 -6.05 -36.35 -2.98
N MET A 93 -5.17 -35.75 -3.80
CA MET A 93 -4.56 -34.43 -3.62
C MET A 93 -5.32 -33.32 -4.33
N GLU A 94 -6.54 -33.57 -4.83
CA GLU A 94 -7.53 -32.51 -5.06
C GLU A 94 -7.88 -31.96 -3.66
N ILE A 95 -6.94 -31.19 -3.10
CA ILE A 95 -7.25 -30.07 -2.23
C ILE A 95 -8.40 -29.38 -2.94
N ASN A 96 -9.52 -29.19 -2.25
CA ASN A 96 -10.60 -28.36 -2.75
C ASN A 96 -10.03 -26.93 -2.88
N ILE A 97 -9.34 -26.64 -3.99
CA ILE A 97 -8.70 -25.35 -4.28
C ILE A 97 -9.87 -24.41 -4.48
N THR A 98 -10.35 -23.86 -3.37
CA THR A 98 -11.34 -22.80 -3.39
C THR A 98 -10.62 -21.57 -3.87
N THR A 99 -11.06 -21.03 -4.98
CA THR A 99 -10.46 -19.80 -5.52
C THR A 99 -10.77 -18.64 -4.58
N ASP A 100 -9.92 -17.61 -4.58
CA ASP A 100 -10.18 -16.40 -3.78
C ASP A 100 -11.53 -15.77 -4.12
N SER A 101 -11.94 -15.83 -5.40
CA SER A 101 -13.27 -15.35 -5.83
C SER A 101 -14.41 -16.14 -5.17
N GLU A 102 -14.28 -17.46 -5.03
CA GLU A 102 -15.28 -18.29 -4.34
C GLU A 102 -15.28 -18.02 -2.83
N LEU A 103 -14.10 -17.84 -2.23
CA LEU A 103 -13.98 -17.45 -0.82
C LEU A 103 -14.66 -16.10 -0.55
N ILE A 104 -14.40 -15.09 -1.40
CA ILE A 104 -15.08 -13.79 -1.33
C ILE A 104 -16.60 -14.00 -1.42
N GLY A 105 -17.08 -14.80 -2.38
CA GLY A 105 -18.50 -15.13 -2.50
C GLY A 105 -19.10 -15.75 -1.23
N ASN A 106 -18.39 -16.68 -0.60
CA ASN A 106 -18.81 -17.32 0.65
C ASN A 106 -18.91 -16.29 1.80
N TYR A 107 -17.93 -15.39 1.91
CA TYR A 107 -17.96 -14.32 2.91
C TYR A 107 -19.11 -13.34 2.70
N PHE A 108 -19.45 -13.00 1.45
CA PHE A 108 -20.65 -12.21 1.15
C PHE A 108 -21.91 -12.90 1.64
N GLN A 109 -22.05 -14.20 1.36
CA GLN A 109 -23.23 -14.96 1.77
C GLN A 109 -23.37 -15.01 3.29
N LYS A 110 -22.27 -15.28 4.02
CA LYS A 110 -22.26 -15.25 5.49
C LYS A 110 -22.65 -13.88 6.03
N PHE A 111 -22.05 -12.80 5.52
CA PHE A 111 -22.35 -11.44 5.97
C PHE A 111 -23.83 -11.05 5.78
N GLN A 112 -24.50 -11.52 4.73
CA GLN A 112 -25.92 -11.18 4.49
C GLN A 112 -26.82 -11.58 5.66
N ALA A 113 -26.51 -12.67 6.38
CA ALA A 113 -27.29 -13.11 7.53
C ALA A 113 -27.29 -12.06 8.66
N HIS A 114 -26.20 -11.31 8.83
CA HIS A 114 -26.04 -10.34 9.91
C HIS A 114 -26.29 -8.89 9.50
N LYS A 115 -26.44 -8.60 8.20
CA LYS A 115 -26.56 -7.23 7.66
C LYS A 115 -27.60 -6.37 8.39
N ASN A 116 -28.79 -6.90 8.63
CA ASN A 116 -29.85 -6.15 9.33
C ASN A 116 -29.48 -5.88 10.79
N GLY A 117 -28.85 -6.87 11.46
CA GLY A 117 -28.37 -6.72 12.83
C GLY A 117 -27.29 -5.65 12.94
N VAL A 118 -26.38 -5.56 11.96
CA VAL A 118 -25.33 -4.52 11.88
C VAL A 118 -25.96 -3.13 11.84
N THR A 119 -26.96 -2.92 10.97
CA THR A 119 -27.57 -1.60 10.80
C THR A 119 -28.52 -1.21 11.94
N MET A 120 -29.23 -2.19 12.52
CA MET A 120 -30.20 -1.93 13.59
C MET A 120 -29.58 -1.93 14.99
N GLY A 121 -28.31 -2.34 15.12
CA GLY A 121 -27.62 -2.41 16.41
C GLY A 121 -28.11 -3.54 17.32
N THR A 122 -28.62 -4.63 16.74
CA THR A 122 -29.22 -5.77 17.47
C THR A 122 -28.32 -7.00 17.50
N LEU A 123 -27.01 -6.83 17.28
CA LEU A 123 -26.04 -7.93 17.23
C LEU A 123 -25.82 -8.55 18.60
N THR A 124 -25.76 -9.88 18.65
CA THR A 124 -25.20 -10.60 19.81
C THR A 124 -23.66 -10.53 19.79
N ASN A 125 -23.01 -10.95 20.87
CA ASN A 125 -21.54 -11.05 20.88
C ASN A 125 -21.02 -12.06 19.82
N ALA A 126 -21.72 -13.18 19.65
CA ALA A 126 -21.35 -14.19 18.65
C ALA A 126 -21.48 -13.64 17.22
N ASP A 127 -22.58 -12.92 16.92
CA ASP A 127 -22.74 -12.27 15.61
C ASP A 127 -21.61 -11.27 15.35
N ARG A 128 -21.24 -10.49 16.37
CA ARG A 128 -20.16 -9.51 16.26
C ARG A 128 -18.83 -10.19 15.92
N GLU A 129 -18.47 -11.26 16.62
CA GLU A 129 -17.23 -12.01 16.37
C GLU A 129 -17.20 -12.61 14.97
N GLU A 130 -18.32 -13.17 14.49
CA GLU A 130 -18.42 -13.71 13.13
C GLU A 130 -18.27 -12.60 12.07
N ILE A 131 -18.89 -11.44 12.27
CA ILE A 131 -18.71 -10.29 11.35
C ILE A 131 -17.26 -9.84 11.32
N LEU A 132 -16.60 -9.75 12.47
CA LEU A 132 -15.20 -9.32 12.54
C LEU A 132 -14.28 -10.31 11.83
N ASP A 133 -14.50 -11.61 12.00
CA ASP A 133 -13.78 -12.65 11.26
C ASP A 133 -14.00 -12.51 9.74
N ILE A 134 -15.24 -12.28 9.29
CA ILE A 134 -15.54 -12.06 7.87
C ILE A 134 -14.78 -10.84 7.33
N LEU A 135 -14.83 -9.70 8.04
CA LEU A 135 -14.15 -8.47 7.60
C LEU A 135 -12.63 -8.65 7.58
N TYR A 136 -12.08 -9.36 8.56
CA TYR A 136 -10.65 -9.65 8.64
C TYR A 136 -10.17 -10.52 7.47
N ASN A 137 -10.88 -11.61 7.20
CA ASN A 137 -10.51 -12.52 6.10
C ASN A 137 -10.72 -11.89 4.72
N LEU A 138 -11.78 -11.09 4.54
CA LEU A 138 -11.95 -10.33 3.31
C LEU A 138 -10.78 -9.36 3.12
N GLU A 139 -10.39 -8.63 4.16
CA GLU A 139 -9.31 -7.64 4.05
C GLU A 139 -7.99 -8.28 3.65
N TYR A 140 -7.67 -9.44 4.21
CA TYR A 140 -6.51 -10.23 3.82
C TYR A 140 -6.50 -10.53 2.31
N LEU A 141 -7.65 -10.97 1.78
CA LEU A 141 -7.79 -11.28 0.35
C LEU A 141 -7.68 -10.03 -0.53
N LEU A 142 -8.18 -8.87 -0.08
CA LEU A 142 -8.25 -7.65 -0.89
C LEU A 142 -6.91 -6.92 -1.04
N HIS A 143 -5.85 -7.36 -0.36
CA HIS A 143 -4.49 -6.89 -0.67
C HIS A 143 -4.05 -7.27 -2.10
N HIS A 144 -4.63 -8.33 -2.66
CA HIS A 144 -4.44 -8.69 -4.05
C HIS A 144 -5.35 -7.81 -4.94
N ILE A 145 -4.74 -7.10 -5.90
CA ILE A 145 -5.42 -6.12 -6.76
C ILE A 145 -6.63 -6.73 -7.48
N ASP A 146 -6.51 -7.96 -8.00
CA ASP A 146 -7.58 -8.64 -8.71
C ASP A 146 -8.74 -9.01 -7.78
N ASN A 147 -8.46 -9.45 -6.55
CA ASN A 147 -9.47 -9.76 -5.55
C ASN A 147 -10.25 -8.51 -5.14
N ALA A 148 -9.57 -7.36 -5.00
CA ALA A 148 -10.23 -6.08 -4.74
C ALA A 148 -11.18 -5.67 -5.89
N ILE A 149 -10.83 -5.97 -7.14
CA ILE A 149 -11.71 -5.75 -8.30
C ILE A 149 -12.92 -6.68 -8.22
N VAL A 150 -12.72 -7.98 -7.98
CA VAL A 150 -13.82 -8.96 -7.82
C VAL A 150 -14.78 -8.54 -6.70
N PHE A 151 -14.25 -8.18 -5.53
CA PHE A 151 -15.04 -7.66 -4.41
C PHE A 151 -15.87 -6.45 -4.80
N THR A 152 -15.28 -5.55 -5.58
CA THR A 152 -15.94 -4.32 -6.06
C THR A 152 -17.04 -4.63 -7.07
N ASP A 153 -16.78 -5.53 -8.03
CA ASP A 153 -17.75 -5.98 -9.04
C ASP A 153 -18.94 -6.72 -8.38
N MET A 154 -18.69 -7.43 -7.29
CA MET A 154 -19.73 -8.04 -6.44
C MET A 154 -20.52 -7.03 -5.59
N GLN A 155 -20.20 -5.74 -5.69
CA GLN A 155 -20.78 -4.62 -4.95
C GLN A 155 -20.46 -4.66 -3.44
N GLY A 156 -19.27 -5.12 -3.06
CA GLY A 156 -18.85 -5.25 -1.66
C GLY A 156 -18.89 -3.93 -0.88
N MET A 157 -18.62 -2.81 -1.55
CA MET A 157 -18.72 -1.48 -0.95
C MET A 157 -20.12 -1.14 -0.45
N THR A 158 -21.16 -1.45 -1.21
CA THR A 158 -22.55 -1.15 -0.84
C THR A 158 -23.19 -2.27 -0.02
N LYS A 159 -22.79 -3.52 -0.25
CA LYS A 159 -23.39 -4.69 0.42
C LYS A 159 -22.75 -5.04 1.76
N ILE A 160 -21.48 -4.70 1.98
CA ILE A 160 -20.73 -5.04 3.19
C ILE A 160 -20.26 -3.77 3.91
N ILE A 161 -19.44 -2.95 3.24
CA ILE A 161 -18.78 -1.80 3.90
C ILE A 161 -19.82 -0.77 4.37
N SER A 162 -20.72 -0.32 3.49
CA SER A 162 -21.70 0.72 3.83
C SER A 162 -22.60 0.36 5.01
N PRO A 163 -23.19 -0.86 5.10
CA PRO A 163 -23.90 -1.31 6.30
C PRO A 163 -23.08 -1.20 7.58
N CYS A 164 -21.82 -1.65 7.56
CA CYS A 164 -20.91 -1.55 8.71
C CYS A 164 -20.65 -0.11 9.14
N LEU A 165 -20.42 0.81 8.20
CA LEU A 165 -20.19 2.23 8.50
C LEU A 165 -21.44 2.92 9.07
N ASN A 166 -22.62 2.53 8.61
CA ASN A 166 -23.90 3.06 9.07
C ASN A 166 -24.37 2.47 10.42
N GLY A 167 -23.79 1.36 10.86
CA GLY A 167 -24.10 0.75 12.16
C GLY A 167 -23.63 1.61 13.34
N THR A 168 -23.79 1.10 14.56
CA THR A 168 -23.37 1.81 15.80
C THR A 168 -22.10 1.23 16.43
N ASN A 169 -21.70 0.01 16.04
CA ASN A 169 -20.54 -0.68 16.61
C ASN A 169 -19.23 -0.13 16.04
N ASN A 170 -18.37 0.43 16.90
CA ASN A 170 -17.11 1.07 16.47
C ASN A 170 -16.03 0.08 16.02
N GLU A 171 -16.00 -1.14 16.56
CA GLU A 171 -15.05 -2.19 16.17
C GLU A 171 -15.33 -2.66 14.75
N ILE A 172 -16.60 -2.94 14.44
CA ILE A 172 -17.05 -3.28 13.08
C ILE A 172 -16.79 -2.11 12.11
N LYS A 173 -17.00 -0.86 12.54
CA LYS A 173 -16.64 0.31 11.71
C LYS A 173 -15.14 0.35 11.41
N ALA A 174 -14.31 0.16 12.43
CA ALA A 174 -12.86 0.20 12.29
C ALA A 174 -12.37 -0.86 11.28
N GLU A 175 -12.88 -2.09 11.38
CA GLU A 175 -12.51 -3.17 10.45
C GLU A 175 -13.09 -2.97 9.04
N ALA A 176 -14.30 -2.44 8.90
CA ALA A 176 -14.85 -2.09 7.59
C ALA A 176 -14.07 -0.96 6.90
N LEU A 177 -13.56 0.00 7.67
CA LEU A 177 -12.66 1.06 7.16
C LEU A 177 -11.30 0.48 6.75
N ARG A 178 -10.76 -0.49 7.52
CA ARG A 178 -9.53 -1.20 7.16
C ARG A 178 -9.70 -1.96 5.85
N LEU A 179 -10.79 -2.72 5.72
CA LEU A 179 -11.17 -3.41 4.49
C LEU A 179 -11.30 -2.46 3.29
N LEU A 180 -11.97 -1.31 3.47
CA LEU A 180 -12.08 -0.29 2.42
C LEU A 180 -10.70 0.20 1.98
N GLY A 181 -9.83 0.52 2.94
CA GLY A 181 -8.48 0.99 2.67
C GLY A 181 -7.65 -0.02 1.87
N ALA A 182 -7.68 -1.30 2.26
CA ALA A 182 -7.00 -2.36 1.52
C ALA A 182 -7.51 -2.48 0.08
N ALA A 183 -8.84 -2.42 -0.12
CA ALA A 183 -9.44 -2.54 -1.46
C ALA A 183 -9.01 -1.41 -2.42
N VAL A 184 -8.95 -0.17 -1.93
CA VAL A 184 -8.66 1.00 -2.77
C VAL A 184 -7.16 1.29 -2.91
N GLN A 185 -6.31 0.70 -2.07
CA GLN A 185 -4.88 1.01 -2.02
C GLN A 185 -4.21 0.68 -3.36
N SER A 186 -3.60 1.71 -3.98
CA SER A 186 -2.89 1.58 -5.26
C SER A 186 -3.73 0.94 -6.38
N ASN A 187 -5.07 1.09 -6.34
CA ASN A 187 -5.98 0.47 -7.29
C ASN A 187 -6.95 1.51 -7.89
N PRO A 188 -6.57 2.21 -8.98
CA PRO A 188 -7.39 3.29 -9.56
C PRO A 188 -8.80 2.87 -10.00
N LYS A 189 -9.00 1.62 -10.42
CA LYS A 189 -10.33 1.10 -10.78
C LYS A 189 -11.24 1.03 -9.54
N VAL A 190 -10.71 0.53 -8.43
CA VAL A 190 -11.45 0.41 -7.18
C VAL A 190 -11.60 1.78 -6.50
N GLN A 191 -10.59 2.66 -6.55
CA GLN A 191 -10.70 4.06 -6.12
C GLN A 191 -11.82 4.80 -6.87
N LEU A 192 -11.93 4.63 -8.19
CA LEU A 192 -13.02 5.21 -8.97
C LEU A 192 -14.38 4.70 -8.49
N LYS A 193 -14.52 3.39 -8.25
CA LYS A 193 -15.77 2.83 -7.72
C LYS A 193 -16.10 3.33 -6.31
N ALA A 194 -15.11 3.49 -5.44
CA ALA A 194 -15.33 4.11 -4.13
C ALA A 194 -15.77 5.58 -4.26
N LEU A 195 -15.18 6.33 -5.20
CA LEU A 195 -15.59 7.70 -5.49
C LEU A 195 -17.03 7.78 -6.01
N GLU A 196 -17.42 6.91 -6.95
CA GLU A 196 -18.80 6.80 -7.48
C GLU A 196 -19.84 6.45 -6.40
N ASN A 197 -19.42 5.86 -5.28
CA ASN A 197 -20.27 5.50 -4.14
C ASN A 197 -20.16 6.49 -2.95
N ASP A 198 -19.67 7.71 -3.20
CA ASP A 198 -19.57 8.81 -2.24
C ASP A 198 -18.74 8.51 -0.98
N PHE A 199 -17.77 7.58 -1.06
CA PHE A 199 -16.97 7.22 0.10
C PHE A 199 -16.12 8.37 0.64
N VAL A 200 -15.69 9.31 -0.21
CA VAL A 200 -14.97 10.50 0.25
C VAL A 200 -15.81 11.30 1.27
N GLN A 201 -17.08 11.60 0.94
CA GLN A 201 -17.96 12.36 1.83
C GLN A 201 -18.30 11.55 3.10
N LYS A 202 -18.55 10.25 2.96
CA LYS A 202 -18.81 9.35 4.10
C LYS A 202 -17.64 9.31 5.08
N LEU A 203 -16.41 9.21 4.58
CA LEU A 203 -15.20 9.19 5.40
C LEU A 203 -14.98 10.53 6.12
N LEU A 204 -15.17 11.66 5.42
CA LEU A 204 -15.10 12.99 6.05
C LEU A 204 -16.15 13.16 7.16
N HIS A 205 -17.37 12.65 6.95
CA HIS A 205 -18.41 12.65 7.98
C HIS A 205 -18.01 11.82 9.21
N ILE A 206 -17.45 10.63 9.01
CA ILE A 206 -16.97 9.77 10.12
C ILE A 206 -15.85 10.47 10.90
N LEU A 207 -14.87 11.08 10.22
CA LEU A 207 -13.80 11.84 10.88
C LEU A 207 -14.33 12.98 11.75
N SER A 208 -15.40 13.65 11.29
CA SER A 208 -15.97 14.80 11.98
C SER A 208 -16.88 14.42 13.15
N THR A 209 -17.45 13.20 13.14
CA THR A 209 -18.52 12.82 14.10
C THR A 209 -18.14 11.72 15.08
N ASN A 210 -17.17 10.86 14.74
CA ASN A 210 -16.76 9.75 15.60
C ASN A 210 -15.61 10.19 16.53
N SER A 211 -15.75 9.97 17.83
CA SER A 211 -14.72 10.33 18.83
C SER A 211 -13.71 9.22 19.12
N LYS A 212 -13.89 8.01 18.58
CA LYS A 212 -12.97 6.90 18.83
C LYS A 212 -11.74 7.01 17.93
N ILE A 213 -10.58 7.10 18.57
CA ILE A 213 -9.26 7.25 17.94
C ILE A 213 -9.01 6.13 16.93
N GLU A 214 -9.34 4.89 17.29
CA GLU A 214 -9.19 3.73 16.40
C GLU A 214 -9.99 3.90 15.11
N VAL A 215 -11.27 4.31 15.21
CA VAL A 215 -12.13 4.57 14.05
C VAL A 215 -11.56 5.72 13.22
N LYS A 216 -11.16 6.83 13.83
CA LYS A 216 -10.52 7.95 13.10
C LYS A 216 -9.24 7.51 12.39
N SER A 217 -8.39 6.73 13.06
CA SER A 217 -7.13 6.20 12.52
C SER A 217 -7.36 5.30 11.30
N ARG A 218 -8.33 4.37 11.36
CA ARG A 218 -8.73 3.53 10.23
C ARG A 218 -9.42 4.32 9.13
N CYS A 219 -10.21 5.32 9.49
CA CYS A 219 -10.85 6.22 8.53
C CYS A 219 -9.83 7.04 7.74
N LEU A 220 -8.79 7.54 8.40
CA LEU A 220 -7.68 8.23 7.74
C LEU A 220 -6.86 7.27 6.87
N PHE A 221 -6.66 6.03 7.28
CA PHE A 221 -6.03 5.02 6.42
C PHE A 221 -6.84 4.82 5.12
N ALA A 222 -8.15 4.61 5.23
CA ALA A 222 -9.03 4.42 4.07
C ALA A 222 -9.08 5.66 3.16
N LEU A 223 -9.22 6.85 3.74
CA LEU A 223 -9.24 8.10 2.99
C LEU A 223 -7.89 8.35 2.30
N SER A 224 -6.80 8.13 3.00
CA SER A 224 -5.43 8.24 2.49
C SER A 224 -5.21 7.32 1.28
N ALA A 225 -5.58 6.04 1.40
CA ALA A 225 -5.50 5.08 0.29
C ALA A 225 -6.41 5.45 -0.89
N LEU A 226 -7.57 6.07 -0.63
CA LEU A 226 -8.52 6.48 -1.67
C LEU A 226 -8.04 7.70 -2.47
N ILE A 227 -7.37 8.66 -1.84
CA ILE A 227 -7.03 9.94 -2.48
C ILE A 227 -5.60 10.01 -3.02
N ARG A 228 -4.68 9.19 -2.51
CA ARG A 228 -3.29 9.16 -3.01
C ARG A 228 -3.23 8.71 -4.46
N GLN A 229 -2.41 9.41 -5.23
CA GLN A 229 -2.20 9.17 -6.66
C GLN A 229 -3.50 9.17 -7.49
N PHE A 230 -4.58 9.78 -6.96
CA PHE A 230 -5.90 9.79 -7.61
C PHE A 230 -6.52 11.19 -7.57
N PRO A 231 -6.18 12.05 -8.56
CA PRO A 231 -6.58 13.46 -8.60
C PRO A 231 -8.10 13.69 -8.49
N ALA A 232 -8.91 12.80 -9.05
CA ALA A 232 -10.37 12.90 -9.00
C ALA A 232 -10.91 12.81 -7.56
N ALA A 233 -10.40 11.88 -6.75
CA ALA A 233 -10.81 11.79 -5.34
C ALA A 233 -10.20 12.90 -4.48
N GLN A 234 -8.99 13.39 -4.81
CA GLN A 234 -8.44 14.58 -4.14
C GLN A 234 -9.32 15.81 -4.37
N LYS A 235 -9.78 16.01 -5.60
CA LYS A 235 -10.72 17.09 -5.93
C LYS A 235 -12.01 16.94 -5.11
N ALA A 236 -12.61 15.75 -5.10
CA ALA A 236 -13.80 15.50 -4.30
C ALA A 236 -13.56 15.74 -2.81
N TRP A 237 -12.40 15.33 -2.26
CA TRP A 237 -12.04 15.57 -0.86
C TRP A 237 -11.98 17.07 -0.55
N ILE A 238 -11.37 17.86 -1.43
CA ILE A 238 -11.31 19.33 -1.28
C ILE A 238 -12.69 19.96 -1.40
N ASP A 239 -13.48 19.57 -2.40
CA ASP A 239 -14.82 20.12 -2.66
C ASP A 239 -15.77 19.88 -1.45
N HIS A 240 -15.57 18.78 -0.73
CA HIS A 240 -16.34 18.44 0.48
C HIS A 240 -15.73 19.01 1.78
N GLY A 241 -14.83 19.98 1.70
CA GLY A 241 -14.28 20.67 2.87
C GLY A 241 -13.18 19.90 3.60
N GLY A 242 -12.53 18.93 2.95
CA GLY A 242 -11.52 18.08 3.55
C GLY A 242 -10.34 18.82 4.18
N VAL A 243 -9.88 19.91 3.55
CA VAL A 243 -8.79 20.76 4.09
C VAL A 243 -9.21 21.43 5.39
N GLU A 244 -10.43 21.96 5.47
CA GLU A 244 -10.96 22.61 6.67
C GLU A 244 -11.10 21.61 7.82
N ILE A 245 -11.63 20.42 7.54
CA ILE A 245 -11.75 19.33 8.52
C ILE A 245 -10.36 18.94 9.04
N PHE A 246 -9.37 18.82 8.16
CA PHE A 246 -7.99 18.50 8.55
C PHE A 246 -7.38 19.60 9.43
N GLY A 247 -7.63 20.88 9.11
CA GLY A 247 -7.23 22.00 9.96
C GLY A 247 -7.79 21.91 11.37
N LYS A 248 -9.10 21.63 11.52
CA LYS A 248 -9.74 21.43 12.83
C LYS A 248 -9.14 20.27 13.61
N ILE A 249 -8.86 19.14 12.94
CA ILE A 249 -8.19 17.99 13.55
C ILE A 249 -6.78 18.36 14.05
N LEU A 250 -6.03 19.20 13.31
CA LEU A 250 -4.73 19.67 13.80
C LEU A 250 -4.81 20.50 15.08
N VAL A 251 -5.96 21.10 15.39
CA VAL A 251 -6.18 21.88 16.61
C VAL A 251 -6.71 21.02 17.76
N ASP A 252 -7.73 20.20 17.49
CA ASP A 252 -8.57 19.62 18.54
C ASP A 252 -8.29 18.14 18.86
N ASP A 253 -7.59 17.42 17.97
CA ASP A 253 -7.38 15.97 18.09
C ASP A 253 -6.04 15.58 18.71
N GLN A 254 -5.88 14.28 18.98
CA GLN A 254 -4.66 13.72 19.53
C GLN A 254 -3.52 13.63 18.50
N MET A 255 -2.29 13.68 19.01
CA MET A 255 -1.03 13.55 18.27
C MET A 255 -1.06 12.46 17.19
N GLN A 256 -1.53 11.25 17.51
CA GLN A 256 -1.57 10.13 16.56
C GLN A 256 -2.39 10.44 15.30
N ILE A 257 -3.49 11.19 15.44
CA ILE A 257 -4.36 11.59 14.34
C ILE A 257 -3.74 12.78 13.59
N GLN A 258 -3.19 13.76 14.32
CA GLN A 258 -2.50 14.92 13.76
C GLN A 258 -1.33 14.50 12.86
N ILE A 259 -0.51 13.54 13.31
CA ILE A 259 0.60 12.94 12.52
C ILE A 259 0.07 12.39 11.19
N LYS A 260 -1.02 11.64 11.19
CA LYS A 260 -1.59 11.03 9.97
C LYS A 260 -2.09 12.08 8.99
N ILE A 261 -2.69 13.17 9.47
CA ILE A 261 -3.11 14.31 8.65
C ILE A 261 -1.90 14.97 8.00
N MET A 262 -0.88 15.31 8.79
CA MET A 262 0.33 15.96 8.28
C MET A 262 1.03 15.08 7.23
N LYS A 263 1.22 13.79 7.53
CA LYS A 263 1.81 12.84 6.57
C LYS A 263 0.98 12.78 5.27
N LEU A 264 -0.35 12.69 5.37
CA LEU A 264 -1.20 12.69 4.18
C LEU A 264 -1.06 13.98 3.36
N ILE A 265 -1.10 15.16 3.97
CA ILE A 265 -0.91 16.43 3.24
C ILE A 265 0.49 16.49 2.60
N ASN A 266 1.53 16.08 3.33
CA ASN A 266 2.89 16.04 2.79
C ASN A 266 2.93 15.19 1.53
N ASP A 267 2.37 13.98 1.60
CA ASP A 267 2.35 13.07 0.47
C ASP A 267 1.59 13.64 -0.74
N LEU A 268 0.45 14.31 -0.52
CA LEU A 268 -0.28 14.99 -1.60
C LEU A 268 0.51 16.15 -2.24
N ILE A 269 1.33 16.86 -1.46
CA ILE A 269 2.20 17.93 -1.98
C ILE A 269 3.38 17.33 -2.75
N VAL A 270 4.00 16.28 -2.21
CA VAL A 270 5.11 15.55 -2.82
C VAL A 270 4.69 14.91 -4.15
N GLU A 271 3.51 14.31 -4.23
CA GLU A 271 2.90 13.82 -5.48
C GLU A 271 2.91 14.86 -6.61
N ARG A 272 2.69 16.13 -6.27
CA ARG A 272 2.67 17.24 -7.23
C ARG A 272 4.06 17.74 -7.60
N GLN A 273 5.03 17.60 -6.70
CA GLN A 273 6.43 17.98 -6.97
C GLN A 273 7.06 17.00 -7.97
N PHE A 274 6.75 15.71 -7.84
CA PHE A 274 7.24 14.66 -8.75
C PHE A 274 6.62 14.67 -10.16
N LEU A 275 5.63 15.53 -10.43
CA LEU A 275 5.05 15.64 -11.78
C LEU A 275 6.08 16.05 -12.83
N GLN A 276 7.10 16.82 -12.45
CA GLN A 276 8.15 17.28 -13.35
C GLN A 276 9.11 16.16 -13.78
N GLU A 277 9.10 15.02 -13.09
CA GLU A 277 9.95 13.86 -13.38
C GLU A 277 9.30 12.89 -14.39
N VAL A 278 8.06 13.16 -14.83
CA VAL A 278 7.38 12.34 -15.83
C VAL A 278 8.07 12.50 -17.20
N ALA A 279 8.62 11.41 -17.73
CA ALA A 279 9.44 11.42 -18.93
C ALA A 279 8.68 11.79 -20.22
N ASP A 280 7.41 11.40 -20.35
CA ASP A 280 6.57 11.78 -21.49
C ASP A 280 5.90 13.15 -21.27
N PRO A 281 6.22 14.19 -22.07
CA PRO A 281 5.63 15.51 -21.93
C PRO A 281 4.10 15.53 -22.07
N LYS A 282 3.51 14.62 -22.85
CA LYS A 282 2.04 14.56 -22.99
C LYS A 282 1.39 14.00 -21.75
N GLU A 283 1.96 12.94 -21.18
CA GLU A 283 1.50 12.36 -19.92
C GLU A 283 1.68 13.34 -18.77
N GLN A 284 2.83 14.03 -18.72
CA GLN A 284 3.10 15.09 -17.75
C GLN A 284 2.01 16.16 -17.81
N GLN A 285 1.75 16.72 -18.99
CA GLN A 285 0.75 17.78 -19.16
C GLN A 285 -0.66 17.31 -18.75
N LEU A 286 -1.02 16.06 -19.03
CA LEU A 286 -2.30 15.49 -18.63
C LEU A 286 -2.41 15.35 -17.11
N LYS A 287 -1.36 14.86 -16.44
CA LYS A 287 -1.30 14.74 -14.98
C LYS A 287 -1.30 16.12 -14.31
N GLU A 288 -0.53 17.08 -14.80
CA GLU A 288 -0.55 18.45 -14.28
C GLU A 288 -1.95 19.06 -14.34
N LYS A 289 -2.67 18.89 -15.46
CA LYS A 289 -4.04 19.36 -15.61
C LYS A 289 -5.01 18.67 -14.64
N SER A 290 -4.86 17.37 -14.41
CA SER A 290 -5.74 16.63 -13.49
C SER A 290 -5.52 17.02 -12.03
N TYR A 291 -4.27 17.21 -11.60
CA TYR A 291 -3.93 17.66 -10.25
C TYR A 291 -4.28 19.14 -10.00
N ALA A 292 -4.19 19.99 -11.03
CA ALA A 292 -4.55 21.40 -10.93
C ALA A 292 -6.03 21.62 -10.58
N ALA A 293 -6.92 20.73 -11.03
CA ALA A 293 -8.36 20.84 -10.78
C ALA A 293 -8.75 20.77 -9.29
N ALA A 294 -7.89 20.20 -8.44
CA ALA A 294 -8.11 20.11 -7.01
C ALA A 294 -7.68 21.41 -6.27
N ASP A 295 -6.78 22.21 -6.86
CA ASP A 295 -6.30 23.49 -6.31
C ASP A 295 -5.88 23.46 -4.82
N ILE A 296 -5.17 22.40 -4.42
CA ILE A 296 -4.78 22.17 -3.02
C ILE A 296 -4.00 23.35 -2.43
N LYS A 297 -3.14 24.00 -3.22
CA LYS A 297 -2.27 25.09 -2.76
C LYS A 297 -3.10 26.26 -2.24
N THR A 298 -4.07 26.71 -3.04
CA THR A 298 -4.98 27.81 -2.67
C THR A 298 -5.84 27.42 -1.47
N LYS A 299 -6.28 26.15 -1.41
CA LYS A 299 -7.17 25.68 -0.34
C LYS A 299 -6.46 25.55 1.00
N LEU A 300 -5.19 25.14 1.03
CA LEU A 300 -4.37 25.15 2.25
C LEU A 300 -4.23 26.55 2.84
N LEU A 301 -4.07 27.57 1.98
CA LEU A 301 -4.03 28.97 2.40
C LEU A 301 -5.40 29.49 2.86
N THR A 302 -6.46 29.15 2.13
CA THR A 302 -7.83 29.62 2.39
C THR A 302 -8.37 29.12 3.73
N TYR A 303 -8.07 27.87 4.08
CA TYR A 303 -8.54 27.23 5.31
C TYR A 303 -7.48 27.21 6.41
N GLU A 304 -6.55 28.15 6.38
CA GLU A 304 -5.59 28.43 7.46
C GLU A 304 -4.74 27.21 7.88
N TYR A 305 -4.58 26.21 6.99
CA TYR A 305 -3.83 24.99 7.32
C TYR A 305 -2.38 25.32 7.70
N CYS A 306 -1.75 26.26 6.98
CA CYS A 306 -0.41 26.77 7.29
C CYS A 306 -0.32 27.34 8.71
N ASP A 307 -1.36 28.06 9.14
CA ASP A 307 -1.43 28.65 10.48
C ASP A 307 -1.61 27.59 11.56
N HIS A 308 -2.46 26.60 11.31
CA HIS A 308 -2.65 25.47 12.20
C HIS A 308 -1.34 24.69 12.43
N VAL A 309 -0.58 24.38 11.36
CA VAL A 309 0.73 23.70 11.50
C VAL A 309 1.73 24.55 12.28
N SER A 310 1.78 25.86 12.02
CA SER A 310 2.67 26.77 12.77
C SER A 310 2.31 26.84 14.26
N ASN A 311 1.01 26.93 14.56
CA ASN A 311 0.53 26.96 15.94
C ASN A 311 0.79 25.62 16.64
N LEU A 312 0.66 24.51 15.92
CA LEU A 312 0.97 23.18 16.43
C LEU A 312 2.45 23.07 16.82
N MET A 313 3.38 23.51 15.97
CA MET A 313 4.81 23.58 16.31
C MET A 313 5.05 24.37 17.61
N ILE A 314 4.45 25.56 17.71
CA ILE A 314 4.61 26.45 18.86
C ILE A 314 4.05 25.82 20.15
N ALA A 315 2.89 25.16 20.06
CA ALA A 315 2.26 24.50 21.21
C ALA A 315 3.07 23.27 21.63
N SER A 316 3.40 22.38 20.69
CA SER A 316 4.11 21.14 20.97
C SER A 316 5.52 21.37 21.50
N PHE A 317 6.21 22.42 21.07
CA PHE A 317 7.52 22.77 21.62
C PHE A 317 7.44 23.26 23.08
N LYS A 318 6.38 24.01 23.43
CA LYS A 318 6.15 24.40 24.84
C LYS A 318 5.89 23.18 25.73
N ASP A 319 5.24 22.15 25.17
CA ASP A 319 4.95 20.91 25.87
C ASP A 319 6.17 19.98 25.97
N GLU A 320 7.10 20.01 25.00
CA GLU A 320 8.37 19.26 25.04
C GLU A 320 9.21 19.58 26.29
N LEU A 321 9.18 20.84 26.76
CA LEU A 321 9.82 21.24 28.01
C LEU A 321 9.28 20.45 29.22
N ASN A 322 8.10 19.84 29.10
CA ASN A 322 7.43 19.05 30.12
C ASN A 322 7.45 17.53 29.84
N ASP A 323 7.57 17.10 28.58
CA ASP A 323 7.65 15.68 28.18
C ASP A 323 8.68 15.44 27.05
N PRO A 324 9.87 14.91 27.37
CA PRO A 324 10.93 14.60 26.41
C PRO A 324 10.59 13.50 25.39
N GLN A 325 9.44 12.82 25.47
CA GLN A 325 9.05 11.82 24.47
C GLN A 325 8.42 12.43 23.20
N ASN A 326 8.34 13.76 23.11
CA ASN A 326 7.68 14.49 22.02
C ASN A 326 8.53 14.71 20.74
N TYR A 327 9.75 14.16 20.66
CA TYR A 327 10.66 14.40 19.53
C TYR A 327 10.12 13.91 18.18
N GLU A 328 9.53 12.71 18.13
CA GLU A 328 8.96 12.16 16.88
C GLU A 328 7.84 13.07 16.32
N PHE A 329 7.07 13.68 17.22
CA PHE A 329 6.00 14.57 16.81
C PHE A 329 6.53 15.89 16.28
N LEU A 330 7.51 16.49 16.95
CA LEU A 330 8.17 17.72 16.50
C LEU A 330 8.93 17.54 15.19
N GLU A 331 9.55 16.37 14.99
CA GLU A 331 10.14 15.98 13.72
C GLU A 331 9.06 15.92 12.63
N THR A 332 7.93 15.25 12.90
CA THR A 332 6.81 15.19 11.95
C THR A 332 6.26 16.58 11.60
N ILE A 333 6.12 17.48 12.59
CA ILE A 333 5.67 18.86 12.34
C ILE A 333 6.71 19.60 11.50
N SER A 334 8.00 19.45 11.81
CA SER A 334 9.11 20.06 11.07
C SER A 334 9.11 19.61 9.60
N ASP A 335 9.01 18.31 9.35
CA ASP A 335 8.92 17.73 8.02
C ASP A 335 7.71 18.27 7.26
N SER A 336 6.57 18.42 7.94
CA SER A 336 5.38 19.01 7.36
C SER A 336 5.58 20.47 6.99
N MET A 337 6.16 21.27 7.90
CA MET A 337 6.50 22.67 7.64
C MET A 337 7.45 22.81 6.44
N ILE A 338 8.49 21.98 6.35
CA ILE A 338 9.43 21.97 5.22
C ILE A 338 8.70 21.64 3.91
N THR A 339 7.90 20.58 3.92
CA THR A 339 7.19 20.09 2.73
C THR A 339 6.22 21.14 2.18
N ILE A 340 5.49 21.83 3.06
CA ILE A 340 4.50 22.84 2.67
C ILE A 340 5.09 24.26 2.55
N ALA A 341 6.37 24.47 2.88
CA ALA A 341 7.01 25.79 2.84
C ALA A 341 6.86 26.52 1.49
N PRO A 342 6.99 25.87 0.31
CA PRO A 342 6.78 26.56 -0.97
C PRO A 342 5.38 27.18 -1.13
N ILE A 343 4.40 26.74 -0.33
CA ILE A 343 3.03 27.26 -0.30
C ILE A 343 2.83 28.21 0.88
N CYS A 344 3.36 27.85 2.05
CA CYS A 344 3.04 28.48 3.34
C CYS A 344 4.08 29.51 3.83
N ILE A 345 5.18 29.77 3.10
CA ILE A 345 6.30 30.56 3.62
C ILE A 345 5.91 31.95 4.12
N ASP A 346 4.98 32.64 3.46
CA ASP A 346 4.56 33.97 3.88
C ASP A 346 3.77 33.92 5.20
N ARG A 347 2.94 32.89 5.40
CA ARG A 347 2.28 32.64 6.69
C ARG A 347 3.27 32.29 7.80
N PHE A 348 4.29 31.50 7.48
CA PHE A 348 5.34 31.18 8.46
C PHE A 348 6.16 32.43 8.85
N ARG A 349 6.41 33.34 7.90
CA ARG A 349 7.09 34.61 8.17
C ARG A 349 6.30 35.53 9.11
N GLU A 350 4.97 35.52 9.04
CA GLU A 350 4.11 36.27 9.98
C GLU A 350 4.35 35.86 11.45
N LYS A 351 4.80 34.62 11.71
CA LYS A 351 5.11 34.08 13.04
C LYS A 351 6.60 33.88 13.30
N LYS A 352 7.47 34.49 12.48
CA LYS A 352 8.93 34.30 12.51
C LYS A 352 9.53 34.49 13.91
N ASP A 353 9.12 35.53 14.62
CA ASP A 353 9.72 35.90 15.92
C ASP A 353 9.50 34.81 16.98
N THR A 354 8.45 33.98 16.83
CA THR A 354 8.19 32.83 17.70
C THR A 354 8.78 31.53 17.15
N LEU A 355 8.67 31.31 15.83
CA LEU A 355 9.13 30.06 15.22
C LEU A 355 10.65 29.95 15.10
N LEU A 356 11.35 31.05 14.84
CA LEU A 356 12.79 31.03 14.60
C LEU A 356 13.59 30.53 15.82
N PRO A 357 13.32 31.00 17.06
CA PRO A 357 13.99 30.45 18.25
C PRO A 357 13.71 28.95 18.47
N ILE A 358 12.49 28.49 18.17
CA ILE A 358 12.09 27.07 18.29
C ILE A 358 12.91 26.23 17.32
N ILE A 359 12.95 26.62 16.04
CA ILE A 359 13.70 25.90 15.00
C ILE A 359 15.21 25.90 15.33
N GLN A 360 15.74 27.00 15.84
CA GLN A 360 17.14 27.07 16.27
C GLN A 360 17.44 26.12 17.43
N HIS A 361 16.52 26.01 18.40
CA HIS A 361 16.66 25.06 19.49
C HIS A 361 16.68 23.62 18.98
N LEU A 362 15.70 23.24 18.14
CA LEU A 362 15.64 21.90 17.54
C LEU A 362 16.92 21.59 16.75
N LEU A 363 17.41 22.52 15.92
CA LEU A 363 18.65 22.35 15.17
C LEU A 363 19.85 22.10 16.09
N SER A 364 19.98 22.89 17.16
CA SER A 364 21.07 22.72 18.13
C SER A 364 21.05 21.35 18.83
N SER A 365 19.86 20.81 19.10
CA SER A 365 19.70 19.46 19.66
C SER A 365 20.25 18.39 18.71
N TYR A 366 19.98 18.49 17.40
CA TYR A 366 20.53 17.57 16.40
C TYR A 366 22.03 17.76 16.17
N GLU A 367 22.54 18.98 16.18
CA GLU A 367 23.99 19.26 16.04
C GLU A 367 24.79 18.63 17.19
N ASN A 368 24.26 18.66 18.42
CA ASN A 368 24.90 17.99 19.57
C ASN A 368 25.01 16.47 19.38
N LEU A 369 24.03 15.83 18.73
CA LEU A 369 24.08 14.41 18.40
C LEU A 369 25.15 14.11 17.34
N ASN A 370 25.34 14.99 16.35
CA ASN A 370 26.42 14.86 15.36
C ASN A 370 27.80 14.90 16.02
N VAL A 371 28.01 15.76 17.02
CA VAL A 371 29.26 15.80 17.80
C VAL A 371 29.50 14.47 18.54
N LEU A 372 28.45 13.83 19.06
CA LEU A 372 28.56 12.51 19.67
C LEU A 372 28.92 11.43 18.65
N ILE A 373 28.30 11.46 17.47
CA ILE A 373 28.62 10.54 16.35
C ILE A 373 30.10 10.66 15.97
N ASP A 374 30.61 11.89 15.79
CA ASP A 374 32.00 12.12 15.40
C ASP A 374 32.97 11.60 16.47
N LYS A 375 32.66 11.80 17.76
CA LYS A 375 33.46 11.26 18.87
C LYS A 375 33.46 9.73 18.92
N LEU A 376 32.32 9.10 18.63
CA LEU A 376 32.23 7.63 18.59
C LEU A 376 33.05 7.06 17.43
N LYS A 377 33.01 7.69 16.25
CA LYS A 377 33.82 7.31 15.09
C LYS A 377 35.32 7.42 15.32
N THR A 378 35.78 8.43 16.09
CA THR A 378 37.21 8.62 16.39
C THR A 378 37.83 7.53 17.29
N THR A 379 37.06 6.59 17.83
CA THR A 379 37.58 5.55 18.75
C THR A 379 38.02 4.27 18.02
N GLU A 380 37.69 4.10 16.73
CA GLU A 380 38.07 2.91 15.96
C GLU A 380 39.46 2.98 15.31
N GLU A 381 40.09 4.15 15.21
CA GLU A 381 41.41 4.30 14.56
C GLU A 381 42.61 4.04 15.49
N LEU A 382 42.40 3.81 16.79
CA LEU A 382 43.48 3.64 17.78
C LEU A 382 43.67 2.19 18.29
N ARG A 383 43.03 1.18 17.68
CA ARG A 383 43.15 -0.23 18.09
C ARG A 383 43.94 -1.15 17.16
N ASP A 384 44.39 -0.67 16.00
CA ASP A 384 45.18 -1.47 15.06
C ASP A 384 46.70 -1.18 15.11
N GLU A 385 47.17 -0.36 16.06
CA GLU A 385 48.59 -0.15 16.34
C GLU A 385 48.92 -0.48 17.80
N LEU A 386 48.98 -1.76 18.15
CA LEU A 386 49.72 -2.24 19.33
C LEU A 386 50.22 -3.69 19.16
#